data_AF-A0A3D4N4S9-F1
#
_entry.id   AF-A0A3D4N4S9-F1
#
_cell.length_a   1.000
_cell.length_b   1.000
_cell.length_c   1.000
_cell.angle_alpha   90.00
_cell.angle_beta   90.00
_cell.angle_gamma   90.00
#
_symmetry.space_group_name_H-M   'P 1'
#
loop_
_entity.id
_entity.type
_entity.pdbx_description
1 polymer ?
#
loop_
_entity_poly.entity_id
_entity_poly.type
_entity_poly.pdbx_seq_one_letter_code
_entity_poly.pdbx_strand_id
1 'polypeptide(L)'
;DEVDLKEMNKYLKLAFENIDNESMFAKCDMDFHLAVAKASKNKILYQLFEIIKTLYTVWLVDFVANHGKEKSDHFHNKVYQAIVDRDAEKASDYMKNHLYDVLHKVEMDVRHERSDAPTL
;
A
#
# COMPACT_ATOMS: atom_id res chain seq x y z
N ASP A 1 -11.86 15.70 0.35
CA ASP A 1 -12.40 16.77 1.26
C ASP A 1 -11.86 16.53 2.68
N GLU A 2 -12.20 17.33 3.69
CA GLU A 2 -11.67 17.15 5.07
C GLU A 2 -12.01 15.76 5.65
N VAL A 3 -13.16 15.20 5.25
CA VAL A 3 -13.58 13.85 5.65
C VAL A 3 -12.66 12.80 5.03
N ASP A 4 -12.40 12.88 3.72
CA ASP A 4 -11.46 11.99 3.04
C ASP A 4 -10.06 12.04 3.67
N LEU A 5 -9.55 13.24 4.01
CA LEU A 5 -8.23 13.40 4.65
C LEU A 5 -8.19 12.77 6.06
N LYS A 6 -9.26 12.88 6.83
CA LYS A 6 -9.37 12.23 8.15
C LYS A 6 -9.41 10.72 8.02
N GLU A 7 -10.10 10.20 7.01
CA GLU A 7 -10.18 8.76 6.72
C GLU A 7 -8.79 8.21 6.37
N MET A 8 -8.03 8.86 5.48
CA MET A 8 -6.65 8.45 5.16
C MET A 8 -5.74 8.46 6.38
N ASN A 9 -5.73 9.56 7.14
CA ASN A 9 -4.85 9.71 8.31
C ASN A 9 -5.18 8.68 9.41
N LYS A 10 -6.46 8.32 9.57
CA LYS A 10 -6.86 7.25 10.49
C LYS A 10 -6.13 5.95 10.16
N TYR A 11 -6.09 5.56 8.89
CA TYR A 11 -5.46 4.30 8.50
C TYR A 11 -3.94 4.34 8.59
N LEU A 12 -3.29 5.48 8.31
CA LEU A 12 -1.85 5.66 8.58
C LEU A 12 -1.51 5.49 10.07
N LYS A 13 -2.30 6.13 10.95
CA LYS A 13 -2.09 6.00 12.40
C LYS A 13 -2.28 4.57 12.88
N LEU A 14 -3.34 3.92 12.43
CA LEU A 14 -3.59 2.52 12.79
C LEU A 14 -2.48 1.60 12.25
N ALA A 15 -1.97 1.83 11.04
CA ALA A 15 -0.83 1.08 10.51
C ALA A 15 0.42 1.26 11.38
N PHE A 16 0.75 2.50 11.75
CA PHE A 16 1.88 2.81 12.63
C PHE A 16 1.74 2.19 14.03
N GLU A 17 0.56 2.31 14.65
CA GLU A 17 0.28 1.72 15.97
C GLU A 17 0.34 0.19 15.97
N ASN A 18 0.11 -0.42 14.81
CA ASN A 18 0.15 -1.86 14.61
C ASN A 18 1.37 -2.28 13.77
N ILE A 19 2.45 -1.49 13.80
CA ILE A 19 3.62 -1.80 12.99
C ILE A 19 4.17 -3.18 13.32
N ASP A 20 4.12 -3.67 14.55
CA ASP A 20 4.58 -5.02 14.92
C ASP A 20 3.56 -6.15 14.66
N ASN A 21 2.43 -5.87 13.98
CA ASN A 21 1.41 -6.85 13.63
C ASN A 21 1.15 -6.84 12.13
N GLU A 22 1.72 -7.81 11.41
CA GLU A 22 1.69 -7.90 9.95
C GLU A 22 0.27 -7.93 9.39
N SER A 23 -0.63 -8.67 10.05
CA SER A 23 -2.02 -8.81 9.61
C SER A 23 -2.79 -7.51 9.76
N MET A 24 -2.60 -6.81 10.88
CA MET A 24 -3.24 -5.51 11.11
C MET A 24 -2.63 -4.43 10.23
N PHE A 25 -1.30 -4.42 10.05
CA PHE A 25 -0.61 -3.52 9.15
C PHE A 25 -1.13 -3.69 7.71
N ALA A 26 -1.13 -4.91 7.17
CA ALA A 26 -1.59 -5.19 5.81
C ALA A 26 -3.05 -4.75 5.57
N LYS A 27 -3.91 -4.93 6.58
CA LYS A 27 -5.29 -4.44 6.52
C LYS A 27 -5.35 -2.92 6.47
N CYS A 28 -4.59 -2.23 7.34
CA CYS A 28 -4.56 -0.77 7.38
C CYS A 28 -3.95 -0.18 6.11
N ASP A 29 -2.92 -0.83 5.55
CA ASP A 29 -2.33 -0.48 4.27
C ASP A 29 -3.38 -0.49 3.15
N MET A 30 -4.12 -1.60 3.02
CA MET A 30 -5.19 -1.69 2.02
C MET A 30 -6.34 -0.72 2.25
N ASP A 31 -6.69 -0.46 3.51
CA ASP A 31 -7.70 0.55 3.84
C ASP A 31 -7.22 1.98 3.49
N PHE A 32 -5.93 2.28 3.63
CA PHE A 32 -5.35 3.55 3.20
C PHE A 32 -5.43 3.71 1.67
N HIS A 33 -5.02 2.70 0.90
CA HIS A 33 -5.13 2.72 -0.55
C HIS A 33 -6.58 2.90 -1.03
N LEU A 34 -7.54 2.23 -0.39
CA LEU A 34 -8.95 2.37 -0.68
C LEU A 34 -9.47 3.79 -0.38
N ALA A 35 -9.04 4.40 0.74
CA ALA A 35 -9.40 5.78 1.08
C ALA A 35 -8.85 6.79 0.05
N VAL A 36 -7.62 6.61 -0.42
CA VAL A 36 -7.05 7.42 -1.51
C VAL A 36 -7.86 7.24 -2.81
N ALA A 37 -8.18 6.00 -3.17
CA ALA A 37 -8.99 5.69 -4.36
C ALA A 37 -10.37 6.35 -4.28
N LYS A 38 -11.04 6.29 -3.11
CA LYS A 38 -12.33 6.94 -2.86
C LYS A 38 -12.25 8.46 -2.99
N ALA A 39 -11.21 9.07 -2.42
CA ALA A 39 -11.00 10.52 -2.44
C ALA A 39 -10.71 11.07 -3.84
N SER A 40 -10.14 10.26 -4.73
CA SER A 40 -9.93 10.62 -6.14
C SER A 40 -11.23 10.88 -6.91
N LYS A 41 -12.38 10.47 -6.35
CA LYS A 41 -13.71 10.45 -6.98
C LYS A 41 -13.75 9.66 -8.31
N ASN A 42 -12.75 8.82 -8.56
CA ASN A 42 -12.73 7.87 -9.67
C ASN A 42 -13.42 6.56 -9.24
N LYS A 43 -14.68 6.39 -9.65
CA LYS A 43 -15.50 5.23 -9.28
C LYS A 43 -14.90 3.90 -9.73
N ILE A 44 -14.26 3.86 -10.90
CA ILE A 44 -13.64 2.64 -11.43
C ILE A 44 -12.47 2.24 -10.54
N LEU A 45 -11.61 3.21 -10.19
CA LEU A 45 -10.48 2.97 -9.30
C LEU A 45 -10.94 2.46 -7.93
N TYR A 46 -11.94 3.12 -7.33
CA TYR A 46 -12.50 2.70 -6.04
C TYR A 46 -13.05 1.27 -6.09
N GLN A 47 -13.83 0.92 -7.12
CA GLN A 47 -14.38 -0.42 -7.28
C GLN A 47 -13.29 -1.48 -7.51
N LEU A 48 -12.24 -1.15 -8.25
CA LEU A 48 -11.10 -2.04 -8.44
C LEU A 48 -10.43 -2.36 -7.10
N PHE A 49 -10.17 -1.35 -6.28
CA PHE A 49 -9.57 -1.55 -4.95
C PHE A 49 -10.45 -2.37 -4.03
N GLU A 50 -11.77 -2.16 -4.03
CA GLU A 50 -12.73 -3.01 -3.28
C GLU A 50 -12.64 -4.48 -3.69
N ILE A 51 -12.59 -4.77 -5.00
CA ILE A 51 -12.54 -6.14 -5.52
C ILE A 51 -11.26 -6.85 -5.10
N ILE A 52 -10.11 -6.18 -5.24
CA ILE A 52 -8.81 -6.82 -4.94
C ILE A 52 -8.50 -6.85 -3.44
N LYS A 53 -9.19 -6.03 -2.62
CA LYS A 53 -8.88 -5.83 -1.21
C LYS A 53 -8.65 -7.13 -0.45
N THR A 54 -9.61 -8.05 -0.49
CA THR A 54 -9.54 -9.28 0.31
C THR A 54 -8.36 -10.15 -0.09
N LEU A 55 -8.20 -10.43 -1.38
CA LEU A 55 -7.13 -11.27 -1.89
C LEU A 55 -5.76 -10.63 -1.64
N TYR A 56 -5.65 -9.33 -1.93
CA TYR A 56 -4.41 -8.60 -1.80
C TYR A 56 -4.00 -8.41 -0.34
N THR A 57 -4.94 -8.21 0.58
CA THR A 57 -4.64 -8.12 2.02
C THR A 57 -4.00 -9.41 2.52
N VAL A 58 -4.52 -10.57 2.12
CA VAL A 58 -3.96 -11.87 2.53
C VAL A 58 -2.53 -12.03 2.03
N TRP A 59 -2.31 -11.77 0.74
CA TRP A 59 -0.96 -11.81 0.15
C TRP A 59 0.00 -10.82 0.83
N LEU A 60 -0.50 -9.63 1.17
CA LEU A 60 0.29 -8.56 1.75
C LEU A 60 0.81 -8.90 3.15
N VAL A 61 0.10 -9.74 3.93
CA VAL A 61 0.57 -10.20 5.26
C VAL A 61 1.93 -10.87 5.14
N ASP A 62 2.06 -11.83 4.23
CA ASP A 62 3.32 -12.55 4.01
C ASP A 62 4.38 -11.63 3.38
N PHE A 63 3.96 -10.76 2.46
CA PHE A 63 4.86 -9.81 1.82
C PHE A 63 5.52 -8.85 2.83
N VAL A 64 4.75 -8.24 3.74
CA VAL A 64 5.30 -7.30 4.74
C VAL A 64 6.12 -8.01 5.81
N ALA A 65 5.82 -9.29 6.09
CA ALA A 65 6.63 -10.12 6.98
C ALA A 65 8.04 -10.35 6.41
N ASN A 66 8.14 -10.57 5.09
CA ASN A 66 9.40 -10.90 4.42
C ASN A 66 10.21 -9.66 4.01
N HIS A 67 9.55 -8.57 3.61
CA HIS A 67 10.20 -7.39 3.03
C HIS A 67 10.25 -6.16 3.94
N GLY A 68 9.65 -6.25 5.13
CA GLY A 68 9.46 -5.11 6.02
C GLY A 68 8.42 -4.12 5.51
N LYS A 69 8.14 -3.11 6.33
CA LYS A 69 6.97 -2.22 6.21
C LYS A 69 7.29 -0.74 6.33
N GLU A 70 8.45 -0.41 6.89
CA GLU A 70 8.93 0.93 7.17
C GLU A 70 9.04 1.78 5.90
N LYS A 71 9.51 1.17 4.80
CA LYS A 71 9.63 1.88 3.51
C LYS A 71 8.26 2.18 2.89
N SER A 72 7.32 1.25 3.00
CA SER A 72 5.94 1.46 2.54
C SER A 72 5.27 2.55 3.37
N ASP A 73 5.34 2.46 4.71
CA ASP A 73 4.81 3.47 5.63
C ASP A 73 5.35 4.87 5.33
N HIS A 74 6.65 5.00 5.06
CA HIS A 74 7.26 6.27 4.65
C HIS A 74 6.67 6.81 3.34
N PHE A 75 6.46 5.94 2.35
CA PHE A 75 5.80 6.36 1.10
C PHE A 75 4.36 6.77 1.32
N HIS A 76 3.59 6.04 2.14
CA HIS A 76 2.20 6.37 2.42
C HIS A 76 2.08 7.73 3.11
N ASN A 77 2.96 8.04 4.05
CA ASN A 77 3.04 9.36 4.69
C ASN A 77 3.36 10.47 3.67
N LYS A 78 4.28 10.23 2.73
CA LYS A 78 4.60 11.18 1.64
C LYS A 78 3.42 11.42 0.70
N VAL A 79 2.72 10.35 0.31
CA VAL A 79 1.50 10.44 -0.52
C VAL A 79 0.44 11.26 0.21
N TYR A 80 0.16 10.94 1.48
CA TYR A 80 -0.80 11.66 2.29
C TYR A 80 -0.47 13.15 2.39
N GLN A 81 0.79 13.48 2.69
CA GLN A 81 1.21 14.88 2.79
C GLN A 81 1.03 15.62 1.47
N ALA A 82 1.39 15.01 0.33
CA ALA A 82 1.16 15.62 -0.98
C ALA A 82 -0.35 15.86 -1.26
N ILE A 83 -1.22 14.94 -0.84
CA ILE A 83 -2.67 15.11 -0.94
C ILE A 83 -3.16 16.27 -0.04
N VAL A 84 -2.65 16.38 1.19
CA VAL A 84 -2.93 17.50 2.11
C VAL A 84 -2.53 18.83 1.48
N ASP A 85 -1.35 18.88 0.87
CA ASP A 85 -0.80 20.06 0.19
C ASP A 85 -1.49 20.35 -1.15
N ARG A 86 -2.44 19.49 -1.57
CA ARG A 86 -3.15 19.54 -2.85
C ARG A 86 -2.24 19.46 -4.08
N ASP A 87 -1.11 18.79 -3.94
CA ASP A 87 -0.15 18.53 -5.00
C ASP A 87 -0.38 17.14 -5.61
N ALA A 88 -1.28 17.09 -6.60
CA ALA A 88 -1.71 15.84 -7.22
C ALA A 88 -0.57 15.15 -8.00
N GLU A 89 0.34 15.92 -8.60
CA GLU A 89 1.48 15.38 -9.35
C GLU A 89 2.44 14.67 -8.41
N LYS A 90 2.82 15.33 -7.32
CA LYS A 90 3.69 14.78 -6.30
C LYS A 90 3.08 13.57 -5.58
N ALA A 91 1.78 13.61 -5.31
CA ALA A 91 1.06 12.45 -4.76
C ALA A 91 1.13 11.25 -5.71
N SER A 92 0.92 11.48 -7.01
CA SER A 92 1.02 10.46 -8.05
C SER A 92 2.44 9.88 -8.14
N ASP A 93 3.46 10.74 -8.14
CA ASP A 93 4.86 10.32 -8.20
C ASP A 93 5.28 9.50 -6.98
N TYR A 94 4.87 9.90 -5.78
CA TYR A 94 5.14 9.10 -4.58
C TYR A 94 4.45 7.74 -4.62
N MET A 95 3.19 7.67 -5.05
CA MET A 95 2.48 6.40 -5.19
C MET A 95 3.13 5.52 -6.27
N LYS A 96 3.55 6.10 -7.39
CA LYS A 96 4.26 5.38 -8.46
C LYS A 96 5.58 4.78 -7.97
N ASN A 97 6.39 5.57 -7.27
CA ASN A 97 7.66 5.11 -6.71
C ASN A 97 7.47 4.03 -5.63
N HIS A 98 6.41 4.14 -4.83
CA HIS A 98 6.02 3.08 -3.90
C HIS A 98 5.71 1.78 -4.62
N LEU A 99 4.86 1.82 -5.66
CA LEU A 99 4.50 0.62 -6.43
C LEU A 99 5.69 0.02 -7.17
N TYR A 100 6.66 0.83 -7.62
CA TYR A 100 7.91 0.30 -8.19
C TYR A 100 8.80 -0.38 -7.15
N ASP A 101 8.87 0.13 -5.92
CA ASP A 101 9.58 -0.55 -4.83
C ASP A 101 8.95 -1.92 -4.53
N VAL A 102 7.62 -1.97 -4.43
CA VAL A 102 6.87 -3.21 -4.24
C VAL A 102 7.10 -4.19 -5.40
N LEU A 103 6.98 -3.71 -6.64
CA LEU A 103 7.20 -4.53 -7.83
C LEU A 103 8.62 -5.11 -7.87
N HIS A 104 9.63 -4.31 -7.54
CA HIS A 104 11.02 -4.76 -7.51
C HIS A 104 11.22 -5.93 -6.53
N LYS A 105 10.61 -5.84 -5.34
CA LYS A 105 10.64 -6.92 -4.34
C LYS A 105 9.95 -8.19 -4.85
N VAL A 106 8.78 -8.05 -5.47
CA VAL A 106 8.08 -9.19 -6.10
C VAL A 106 8.92 -9.85 -7.19
N GLU A 107 9.60 -9.07 -8.04
CA GLU A 107 10.50 -9.61 -9.05
C GLU A 107 11.69 -10.36 -8.44
N MET A 108 12.19 -9.90 -7.29
CA MET A 108 13.23 -10.62 -6.55
C MET A 108 12.71 -11.95 -6.02
N ASP A 109 11.53 -11.99 -5.39
CA ASP A 109 10.94 -13.24 -4.86
C ASP A 109 10.77 -14.29 -5.96
N VAL A 110 10.19 -13.89 -7.10
CA VAL A 110 10.00 -14.78 -8.25
C VAL A 110 11.32 -15.32 -8.81
N ARG A 111 12.41 -14.54 -8.74
CA ARG A 111 13.74 -15.00 -9.15
C ARG A 111 14.32 -16.03 -8.17
N HIS A 112 14.17 -15.81 -6.87
CA HIS A 112 14.61 -16.76 -5.84
C HIS A 112 13.85 -18.09 -5.92
N GLU A 113 12.53 -18.04 -6.08
CA GLU A 113 11.72 -19.26 -6.26
C GLU A 113 12.14 -20.08 -7.49
N ARG A 114 12.54 -19.40 -8.57
CA ARG A 114 13.03 -20.07 -9.80
C ARG A 114 14.44 -20.63 -9.65
N SER A 115 15.32 -20.01 -8.86
CA SER A 115 16.66 -20.55 -8.61
C SER A 115 16.63 -21.79 -7.70
N ASP A 116 15.63 -21.86 -6.82
CA ASP A 116 15.48 -22.94 -5.84
C ASP A 116 14.65 -24.12 -6.38
N ALA A 117 14.08 -24.00 -7.59
CA ALA A 117 13.33 -25.06 -8.24
C ALA A 117 14.28 -26.22 -8.64
N PRO A 118 13.97 -27.49 -8.26
CA PRO A 118 14.82 -28.62 -8.61
C PRO A 118 14.94 -28.77 -10.12
N THR A 119 16.18 -28.91 -10.61
CA THR A 119 16.46 -29.16 -12.03
C THR A 119 15.95 -30.55 -12.38
N LEU A 120 15.00 -30.64 -13.31
CA LEU A 120 14.47 -31.91 -13.85
C LEU A 120 15.52 -32.65 -14.69
#